data_AF-A0AAE2CAB9-F1
#
_entry.id   AF-A0AAE2CAB9-F1
#
_cell.length_a   1.000
_cell.length_b   1.000
_cell.length_c   1.000
_cell.angle_alpha   90.00
_cell.angle_beta   90.00
_cell.angle_gamma   90.00
#
_symmetry.space_group_name_H-M   'P 1'
#
loop_
_entity.id
_entity.type
_entity.pdbx_description
1 polymer ?
#
loop_
_entity_poly.entity_id
_entity_poly.type
_entity_poly.pdbx_seq_one_letter_code
_entity_poly.pdbx_strand_id
1 'polypeptide(L)'
;MAATMMLPKLPFSDHYPEVQRPYFQFSRKLINQAPLIKNPRRCHTNNGNSFRVKSSSIEGISGDQRKVRRLVQEFNPTIPIEEAVTPPSSWYTDPDFYSLELDQVFYRGWQPVGFTEQIKEPRDFFTGRLGSIQYVVCRDEKGTLYAFHNVCRHHASLIASGTGKTSCFVCPYHGWTYGLDGTLVKATRITGIKNCKVNEMGLVPLKVGIWGPFVLINFEGGMMPQEGLDTNGVGHEWLGSTAEILSSNGVDTSLVYVCRRVYTLECNWKVFCDNYLDGGYHVPYAHRGLASGLQLDSYSTKMYEKVSIQSCGGNTQACEQEFDRLGSKALYAFVYPNFMINRYGPWMDTNLVLPLGPQRCQVIFDYFLDASLKDDSAFIRKSLEDSEKVQEEDIILCKAVQQGLESPAYEVGRYSPTVEMAMHHFHCLLHENLSHTFRSSR
;
A
#
# COMPACT_ATOMS: atom_id res chain seq x y z
N MET A 1 56.84 -1.73 -17.61
CA MET A 1 56.09 -0.45 -17.62
C MET A 1 54.70 -0.73 -18.13
N ALA A 2 53.72 -0.88 -17.25
CA ALA A 2 52.31 -1.00 -17.60
C ALA A 2 51.56 0.07 -16.83
N ALA A 3 50.98 1.02 -17.55
CA ALA A 3 50.30 2.17 -16.98
C ALA A 3 48.84 1.79 -16.66
N THR A 4 48.51 1.91 -15.38
CA THR A 4 47.16 1.80 -14.83
C THR A 4 46.33 3.01 -15.26
N MET A 5 45.32 2.83 -16.10
CA MET A 5 44.27 3.82 -16.31
C MET A 5 43.13 3.55 -15.34
N MET A 6 43.00 4.40 -14.32
CA MET A 6 41.82 4.49 -13.47
C MET A 6 40.70 5.20 -14.23
N LEU A 7 39.54 4.56 -14.34
CA LEU A 7 38.29 5.22 -14.70
C LEU A 7 37.62 5.79 -13.42
N PRO A 8 36.98 6.97 -13.49
CA PRO A 8 36.48 7.67 -12.32
C PRO A 8 35.24 7.00 -11.73
N LYS A 9 35.22 6.84 -10.40
CA LYS A 9 34.04 6.48 -9.62
C LYS A 9 32.99 7.58 -9.74
N LEU A 10 31.83 7.27 -10.30
CA LEU A 10 30.63 8.10 -10.16
C LEU A 10 30.14 8.03 -8.70
N PRO A 11 29.79 9.16 -8.06
CA PRO A 11 29.26 9.13 -6.70
C PRO A 11 27.79 8.68 -6.74
N PHE A 12 27.51 7.53 -6.14
CA PHE A 12 26.16 7.19 -5.72
C PHE A 12 25.76 8.16 -4.60
N SER A 13 24.81 9.06 -4.87
CA SER A 13 24.19 9.89 -3.84
C SER A 13 23.02 9.13 -3.23
N ASP A 14 23.24 8.56 -2.04
CA ASP A 14 22.15 8.21 -1.12
C ASP A 14 21.54 9.52 -0.57
N HIS A 15 20.74 10.20 -1.39
CA HIS A 15 19.92 11.32 -0.95
C HIS A 15 18.51 10.83 -0.63
N TYR A 16 18.39 10.22 0.56
CA TYR A 16 17.16 10.37 1.32
C TYR A 16 16.95 11.87 1.57
N PRO A 17 15.75 12.45 1.36
CA PRO A 17 15.44 13.68 2.05
C PRO A 17 15.54 13.38 3.56
N GLU A 18 16.57 13.92 4.20
CA GLU A 18 16.67 13.98 5.65
C GLU A 18 15.41 14.64 6.18
N VAL A 19 14.47 13.82 6.66
CA VAL A 19 13.52 14.30 7.66
C VAL A 19 14.39 14.64 8.86
N GLN A 20 14.54 15.94 9.11
CA GLN A 20 15.29 16.47 10.25
C GLN A 20 14.98 15.63 11.48
N ARG A 21 15.99 14.89 11.96
CA ARG A 21 15.93 14.24 13.27
C ARG A 21 15.75 15.35 14.31
N PRO A 22 14.70 15.35 15.13
CA PRO A 22 14.74 16.14 16.33
C PRO A 22 15.82 15.51 17.22
N TYR A 23 16.94 16.20 17.39
CA TYR A 23 17.92 15.90 18.42
C TYR A 23 17.22 16.02 19.78
N PHE A 24 16.74 14.90 20.33
CA PHE A 24 16.38 14.81 21.73
C PHE A 24 17.33 13.85 22.43
N GLN A 25 18.52 14.34 22.75
CA GLN A 25 19.31 13.77 23.83
C GLN A 25 18.65 14.16 25.16
N PHE A 26 17.79 13.29 25.70
CA PHE A 26 17.43 13.38 27.11
C PHE A 26 18.32 12.44 27.92
N SER A 27 19.02 13.03 28.90
CA SER A 27 19.90 12.32 29.82
C SER A 27 19.12 11.27 30.60
N ARG A 28 19.67 10.05 30.67
CA ARG A 28 19.20 8.97 31.53
C ARG A 28 19.48 9.28 33.00
N LYS A 29 18.81 10.24 33.61
CA LYS A 29 18.74 10.36 35.08
C LYS A 29 17.40 10.96 35.51
N LEU A 30 16.46 10.06 35.84
CA LEU A 30 15.48 10.14 36.94
C LEU A 30 14.35 9.13 36.66
N ILE A 31 14.68 7.85 36.77
CA ILE A 31 13.68 6.80 36.98
C ILE A 31 13.67 6.58 38.49
N ASN A 32 12.70 7.15 39.19
CA ASN A 32 12.19 6.55 40.42
C ASN A 32 10.80 7.09 40.78
N GLN A 33 9.91 6.13 41.00
CA GLN A 33 8.66 6.19 41.76
C GLN A 33 7.49 7.00 41.16
N ALA A 34 6.72 6.32 40.30
CA ALA A 34 5.28 6.54 40.18
C ALA A 34 4.58 5.16 40.17
N PRO A 35 3.43 4.99 40.83
CA PRO A 35 2.80 3.69 41.01
C PRO A 35 2.29 3.12 39.68
N LEU A 36 2.56 1.84 39.43
CA LEU A 36 1.96 1.03 38.37
C LEU A 36 0.44 0.98 38.59
N ILE A 37 -0.35 1.16 37.53
CA ILE A 37 -1.80 0.93 37.58
C ILE A 37 -2.01 -0.58 37.81
N LYS A 38 -2.57 -0.96 38.97
CA LYS A 38 -2.78 -2.36 39.32
C LYS A 38 -3.97 -2.95 38.54
N ASN A 39 -3.72 -4.07 37.85
CA ASN A 39 -4.66 -5.04 37.26
C ASN A 39 -5.90 -4.48 36.53
N PRO A 40 -5.92 -4.40 35.19
CA PRO A 40 -7.17 -4.34 34.46
C PRO A 40 -7.78 -5.74 34.46
N ARG A 41 -8.81 -5.99 35.29
CA ARG A 41 -9.70 -7.13 35.07
C ARG A 41 -10.32 -6.96 33.68
N ARG A 42 -10.27 -8.01 32.85
CA ARG A 42 -11.05 -8.11 31.60
C ARG A 42 -12.51 -7.81 31.93
N CYS A 43 -12.96 -6.62 31.56
CA CYS A 43 -14.36 -6.24 31.60
C CYS A 43 -14.88 -6.38 30.18
N HIS A 44 -15.73 -7.38 29.94
CA HIS A 44 -16.60 -7.39 28.78
C HIS A 44 -17.55 -6.20 28.92
N THR A 45 -17.41 -5.20 28.06
CA THR A 45 -18.36 -4.10 27.96
C THR A 45 -18.86 -3.98 26.53
N ASN A 46 -20.08 -4.46 26.32
CA ASN A 46 -20.97 -3.98 25.27
C ASN A 46 -21.22 -2.47 25.50
N ASN A 47 -20.79 -1.61 24.56
CA ASN A 47 -21.45 -0.33 24.23
C ASN A 47 -20.72 0.42 23.10
N GLY A 48 -21.17 0.23 21.85
CA GLY A 48 -22.14 1.14 21.23
C GLY A 48 -21.85 2.64 21.06
N ASN A 49 -20.61 3.14 21.16
CA ASN A 49 -20.30 4.52 20.73
C ASN A 49 -19.22 4.52 19.64
N SER A 50 -19.67 4.47 18.39
CA SER A 50 -18.82 4.59 17.21
C SER A 50 -18.22 6.01 17.15
N PHE A 51 -16.91 6.14 17.37
CA PHE A 51 -16.19 7.29 16.84
C PHE A 51 -16.15 7.16 15.32
N ARG A 52 -17.14 7.76 14.66
CA ARG A 52 -17.07 8.06 13.24
C ARG A 52 -15.93 9.05 13.05
N VAL A 53 -14.99 8.76 12.14
CA VAL A 53 -14.36 9.83 11.36
C VAL A 53 -15.50 10.75 10.95
N LYS A 54 -15.44 12.05 11.22
CA LYS A 54 -16.55 12.98 10.96
C LYS A 54 -16.97 12.85 9.48
N SER A 55 -17.90 11.94 9.19
CA SER A 55 -18.75 12.05 8.02
C SER A 55 -19.77 13.09 8.42
N SER A 56 -19.64 14.25 7.80
CA SER A 56 -20.62 15.31 7.91
C SER A 56 -21.96 14.78 7.40
N SER A 57 -22.78 14.24 8.29
CA SER A 57 -24.22 14.10 8.05
C SER A 57 -24.80 15.51 8.06
N ILE A 58 -24.92 16.11 6.87
CA ILE A 58 -25.55 17.41 6.66
C ILE A 58 -26.70 17.20 5.68
N GLU A 59 -27.92 17.37 6.18
CA GLU A 59 -29.06 17.68 5.33
C GLU A 59 -28.75 18.96 4.57
N GLY A 60 -28.62 18.84 3.24
CA GLY A 60 -28.15 19.88 2.33
C GLY A 60 -26.80 19.51 1.71
N ILE A 61 -26.83 18.98 0.48
CA ILE A 61 -25.61 18.67 -0.28
C ILE A 61 -24.85 19.98 -0.52
N SER A 62 -23.69 20.14 0.13
CA SER A 62 -22.80 21.29 -0.08
C SER A 62 -22.46 21.46 -1.57
N GLY A 63 -22.10 22.68 -2.00
CA GLY A 63 -21.73 22.92 -3.41
C GLY A 63 -20.62 21.99 -3.92
N ASP A 64 -19.70 21.64 -3.03
CA ASP A 64 -18.59 20.70 -3.24
C ASP A 64 -19.08 19.26 -3.50
N GLN A 65 -19.97 18.72 -2.66
CA GLN A 65 -20.55 17.39 -2.85
C GLN A 65 -21.36 17.26 -4.16
N ARG A 66 -21.99 18.35 -4.63
CA ARG A 66 -22.66 18.38 -5.95
C ARG A 66 -21.66 18.33 -7.11
N LYS A 67 -20.51 18.99 -6.99
CA LYS A 67 -19.45 18.97 -8.00
C LYS A 67 -18.87 17.56 -8.11
N VAL A 68 -18.41 16.97 -7.01
CA VAL A 68 -17.82 15.63 -6.99
C VAL A 68 -18.78 14.57 -7.53
N ARG A 69 -20.07 14.64 -7.16
CA ARG A 69 -21.09 13.75 -7.71
C ARG A 69 -21.19 13.84 -9.24
N ARG A 70 -21.11 15.04 -9.81
CA ARG A 70 -21.14 15.25 -11.25
C ARG A 70 -19.91 14.60 -11.91
N LEU A 71 -18.73 14.82 -11.35
CA LEU A 71 -17.48 14.22 -11.84
C LEU A 71 -17.58 12.68 -11.90
N VAL A 72 -18.09 12.04 -10.85
CA VAL A 72 -18.28 10.58 -10.84
C VAL A 72 -19.26 10.12 -11.93
N GLN A 73 -20.31 10.89 -12.19
CA GLN A 73 -21.35 10.58 -13.19
C GLN A 73 -20.92 10.77 -14.65
N GLU A 74 -19.77 11.42 -14.91
CA GLU A 74 -19.23 11.60 -16.27
C GLU A 74 -18.68 10.28 -16.85
N PHE A 75 -18.38 9.29 -16.01
CA PHE A 75 -18.05 7.93 -16.44
C PHE A 75 -19.26 7.00 -16.28
N ASN A 76 -19.57 6.21 -17.30
CA ASN A 76 -20.64 5.23 -17.25
C ASN A 76 -20.10 3.79 -17.27
N PRO A 77 -20.10 3.06 -16.15
CA PRO A 77 -19.54 1.71 -16.06
C PRO A 77 -20.40 0.64 -16.76
N THR A 78 -21.61 0.98 -17.24
CA THR A 78 -22.50 0.01 -17.89
C THR A 78 -22.30 -0.07 -19.40
N ILE A 79 -21.49 0.83 -19.97
CA ILE A 79 -21.17 0.81 -21.40
C ILE A 79 -20.13 -0.29 -21.64
N PRO A 80 -20.35 -1.21 -22.59
CA PRO A 80 -19.37 -2.25 -22.90
C PRO A 80 -18.08 -1.62 -23.45
N ILE A 81 -16.94 -2.27 -23.23
CA ILE A 81 -15.60 -1.71 -23.49
C ILE A 81 -15.41 -1.23 -24.94
N GLU A 82 -16.07 -1.88 -25.90
CA GLU A 82 -16.05 -1.57 -27.32
C GLU A 82 -16.63 -0.17 -27.64
N GLU A 83 -17.52 0.33 -26.78
CA GLU A 83 -18.19 1.62 -26.91
C GLU A 83 -17.81 2.59 -25.80
N ALA A 84 -17.10 2.12 -24.78
CA ALA A 84 -16.73 2.90 -23.61
C ALA A 84 -15.66 3.95 -23.93
N VAL A 85 -15.56 4.94 -23.04
CA VAL A 85 -14.49 5.93 -23.00
C VAL A 85 -13.77 5.78 -21.66
N THR A 86 -12.51 6.20 -21.59
CA THR A 86 -11.80 6.31 -20.31
C THR A 86 -12.53 7.30 -19.39
N PRO A 87 -12.27 7.28 -18.07
CA PRO A 87 -12.74 8.35 -17.22
C PRO A 87 -12.26 9.71 -17.72
N PRO A 88 -13.03 10.79 -17.47
CA PRO A 88 -12.64 12.12 -17.87
C PRO A 88 -11.34 12.54 -17.20
N SER A 89 -10.58 13.42 -17.85
CA SER A 89 -9.31 13.97 -17.34
C SER A 89 -9.46 14.61 -15.96
N SER A 90 -10.67 15.09 -15.63
CA SER A 90 -11.05 15.61 -14.31
C SER A 90 -10.83 14.61 -13.16
N TRP A 91 -10.98 13.29 -13.40
CA TRP A 91 -10.69 12.27 -12.38
C TRP A 91 -9.22 12.25 -11.98
N TYR A 92 -8.33 12.67 -12.88
CA TYR A 92 -6.87 12.64 -12.68
C TYR A 92 -6.32 14.00 -12.22
N THR A 93 -7.07 15.07 -12.40
CA THR A 93 -6.58 16.45 -12.22
C THR A 93 -7.30 17.23 -11.12
N ASP A 94 -8.56 16.90 -10.82
CA ASP A 94 -9.38 17.65 -9.86
C ASP A 94 -9.03 17.30 -8.39
N PRO A 95 -8.67 18.30 -7.56
CA PRO A 95 -8.29 18.07 -6.17
C PRO A 95 -9.44 17.56 -5.27
N ASP A 96 -10.71 17.86 -5.62
CA ASP A 96 -11.85 17.40 -4.82
C ASP A 96 -12.05 15.88 -5.00
N PHE A 97 -11.61 15.35 -6.15
CA PHE A 97 -11.65 13.92 -6.43
C PHE A 97 -10.67 13.13 -5.54
N TYR A 98 -9.46 13.67 -5.30
CA TYR A 98 -8.48 13.04 -4.40
C TYR A 98 -9.02 12.82 -2.98
N SER A 99 -9.73 13.81 -2.43
CA SER A 99 -10.32 13.69 -1.09
C SER A 99 -11.39 12.60 -1.04
N LEU A 100 -12.22 12.50 -2.09
CA LEU A 100 -13.23 11.44 -2.20
C LEU A 100 -12.57 10.06 -2.33
N GLU A 101 -11.53 9.93 -3.15
CA GLU A 101 -10.80 8.67 -3.34
C GLU A 101 -10.19 8.17 -2.03
N LEU A 102 -9.59 9.05 -1.22
CA LEU A 102 -9.08 8.65 0.09
C LEU A 102 -10.17 8.00 0.95
N ASP A 103 -11.36 8.63 1.04
CA ASP A 103 -12.45 8.15 1.87
C ASP A 103 -13.17 6.92 1.32
N GLN A 104 -13.42 6.86 0.01
CA GLN A 104 -14.23 5.79 -0.61
C GLN A 104 -13.40 4.63 -1.16
N VAL A 105 -12.10 4.80 -1.33
CA VAL A 105 -11.23 3.78 -1.94
C VAL A 105 -10.17 3.33 -0.95
N PHE A 106 -9.32 4.24 -0.48
CA PHE A 106 -8.15 3.87 0.32
C PHE A 106 -8.46 3.55 1.79
N TYR A 107 -9.47 4.18 2.38
CA TYR A 107 -9.86 3.93 3.78
C TYR A 107 -10.88 2.80 3.94
N ARG A 108 -11.09 2.02 2.88
CA ARG A 108 -12.02 0.90 2.86
C ARG A 108 -11.31 -0.40 2.53
N GLY A 109 -11.71 -1.47 3.22
CA GLY A 109 -11.14 -2.79 3.00
C GLY A 109 -9.66 -2.91 3.37
N TRP A 110 -9.07 -4.04 2.98
CA TRP A 110 -7.69 -4.39 3.24
C TRP A 110 -6.72 -3.64 2.31
N GLN A 111 -5.70 -3.03 2.93
CA GLN A 111 -4.62 -2.34 2.25
C GLN A 111 -3.29 -2.99 2.67
N PRO A 112 -2.42 -3.37 1.72
CA PRO A 112 -1.07 -3.78 2.06
C PRO A 112 -0.28 -2.58 2.58
N VAL A 113 0.41 -2.75 3.71
CA VAL A 113 1.10 -1.66 4.42
C VAL A 113 2.57 -1.94 4.72
N GLY A 114 3.02 -3.18 4.48
CA GLY A 114 4.36 -3.63 4.78
C GLY A 114 4.54 -5.12 4.48
N PHE A 115 5.68 -5.66 4.89
CA PHE A 115 6.04 -7.07 4.70
C PHE A 115 6.45 -7.73 6.01
N THR A 116 6.34 -9.06 6.08
CA THR A 116 6.49 -9.83 7.31
C THR A 116 7.88 -9.73 7.96
N GLU A 117 8.95 -9.56 7.17
CA GLU A 117 10.30 -9.37 7.72
C GLU A 117 10.45 -8.06 8.53
N GLN A 118 9.56 -7.06 8.36
CA GLN A 118 9.57 -5.86 9.21
C GLN A 118 9.05 -6.11 10.63
N ILE A 119 8.32 -7.21 10.84
CA ILE A 119 7.68 -7.62 12.10
C ILE A 119 7.94 -9.09 12.41
N LYS A 120 9.16 -9.57 12.17
CA LYS A 120 9.49 -10.99 12.29
C LYS A 120 9.46 -11.48 13.73
N GLU A 121 10.05 -10.70 14.64
CA GLU A 121 10.27 -11.08 16.03
C GLU A 121 9.24 -10.42 16.97
N PRO A 122 8.97 -11.00 18.15
CA PRO A 122 8.27 -10.31 19.22
C PRO A 122 8.90 -8.94 19.48
N ARG A 123 8.06 -7.94 19.78
CA ARG A 123 8.44 -6.53 20.02
C ARG A 123 8.88 -5.73 18.79
N ASP A 124 8.96 -6.33 17.60
CA ASP A 124 9.16 -5.57 16.38
C ASP A 124 7.97 -4.64 16.11
N PHE A 125 8.25 -3.47 15.55
CA PHE A 125 7.27 -2.54 15.04
C PHE A 125 7.74 -1.84 13.76
N PHE A 126 6.78 -1.40 12.95
CA PHE A 126 7.00 -0.38 11.92
C PHE A 126 5.85 0.61 11.88
N THR A 127 6.11 1.80 11.38
CA THR A 127 5.12 2.86 11.18
C THR A 127 4.96 3.21 9.71
N GLY A 128 3.78 3.67 9.33
CA GLY A 128 3.55 4.23 8.00
C GLY A 128 2.36 5.16 7.96
N ARG A 129 2.03 5.61 6.75
CA ARG A 129 0.97 6.61 6.51
C ARG A 129 0.21 6.28 5.23
N LEU A 130 -1.12 6.37 5.28
CA LEU A 130 -2.01 6.32 4.12
C LEU A 130 -2.92 7.56 4.12
N GLY A 131 -2.69 8.49 3.17
CA GLY A 131 -3.36 9.80 3.16
C GLY A 131 -3.18 10.55 4.49
N SER A 132 -4.24 10.79 5.27
CA SER A 132 -4.20 11.37 6.61
C SER A 132 -4.00 10.38 7.77
N ILE A 133 -4.12 9.07 7.53
CA ILE A 133 -4.03 8.05 8.58
C ILE A 133 -2.57 7.69 8.85
N GLN A 134 -2.13 7.96 10.09
CA GLN A 134 -0.84 7.49 10.63
C GLN A 134 -1.06 6.17 11.36
N TYR A 135 -0.29 5.14 11.05
CA TYR A 135 -0.43 3.82 11.67
C TYR A 135 0.90 3.28 12.21
N VAL A 136 0.79 2.38 13.18
CA VAL A 136 1.88 1.56 13.69
C VAL A 136 1.40 0.11 13.71
N VAL A 137 2.23 -0.80 13.22
CA VAL A 137 2.05 -2.25 13.33
C VAL A 137 3.12 -2.78 14.26
N CYS A 138 2.78 -3.69 15.16
CA CYS A 138 3.75 -4.30 16.06
C CYS A 138 3.39 -5.73 16.45
N ARG A 139 4.36 -6.48 16.95
CA ARG A 139 4.13 -7.71 17.72
C ARG A 139 4.32 -7.46 19.20
N ASP A 140 3.44 -8.02 20.03
CA ASP A 140 3.64 -8.04 21.47
C ASP A 140 4.74 -9.04 21.89
N GLU A 141 4.92 -9.22 23.19
CA GLU A 141 5.91 -10.16 23.76
C GLU A 141 5.59 -11.64 23.46
N LYS A 142 4.34 -11.96 23.17
CA LYS A 142 3.87 -13.31 22.80
C LYS A 142 3.90 -13.52 21.29
N GLY A 143 4.28 -12.51 20.51
CA GLY A 143 4.25 -12.53 19.06
C GLY A 143 2.88 -12.23 18.44
N THR A 144 1.87 -11.85 19.23
CA THR A 144 0.55 -11.46 18.71
C THR A 144 0.66 -10.15 17.94
N LEU A 145 0.07 -10.11 16.74
CA LEU A 145 0.12 -8.98 15.81
C LEU A 145 -0.96 -7.95 16.16
N TYR A 146 -0.55 -6.68 16.25
CA TYR A 146 -1.41 -5.54 16.52
C TYR A 146 -1.17 -4.42 15.50
N ALA A 147 -2.21 -3.60 15.27
CA ALA A 147 -2.07 -2.33 14.58
C ALA A 147 -2.91 -1.26 15.26
N PHE A 148 -2.41 -0.03 15.27
CA PHE A 148 -3.07 1.12 15.88
C PHE A 148 -2.90 2.36 15.03
N HIS A 149 -3.80 3.33 15.20
CA HIS A 149 -3.47 4.71 14.86
C HIS A 149 -2.25 5.16 15.68
N ASN A 150 -1.19 5.60 15.00
CA ASN A 150 0.08 6.06 15.60
C ASN A 150 -0.08 7.48 16.16
N VAL A 151 -1.04 7.68 17.05
CA VAL A 151 -1.42 8.99 17.58
C VAL A 151 -1.73 8.86 19.07
N CYS A 152 -0.99 9.58 19.89
CA CYS A 152 -1.21 9.65 21.33
C CYS A 152 -2.60 10.22 21.63
N ARG A 153 -3.36 9.51 22.48
CA ARG A 153 -4.71 9.91 22.91
C ARG A 153 -4.75 11.12 23.83
N HIS A 154 -3.59 11.60 24.29
CA HIS A 154 -3.50 12.87 25.02
C HIS A 154 -3.61 14.03 24.03
N HIS A 155 -2.49 14.52 23.50
CA HIS A 155 -2.44 15.68 22.60
C HIS A 155 -1.79 15.31 21.25
N ALA A 156 -2.26 14.22 20.62
CA ALA A 156 -2.04 13.85 19.22
C ALA A 156 -0.59 13.69 18.70
N SER A 157 0.43 13.70 19.57
CA SER A 157 1.80 13.37 19.16
C SER A 157 1.87 11.95 18.58
N LEU A 158 2.69 11.75 17.55
CA LEU A 158 3.09 10.41 17.12
C LEU A 158 3.80 9.69 18.29
N ILE A 159 3.55 8.38 18.41
CA ILE A 159 4.10 7.56 19.52
C ILE A 159 5.31 6.72 19.08
N ALA A 160 5.46 6.49 17.78
CA ALA A 160 6.55 5.74 17.18
C ALA A 160 6.92 6.35 15.81
N SER A 161 8.11 6.05 15.33
CA SER A 161 8.60 6.46 14.01
C SER A 161 9.56 5.43 13.45
N GLY A 162 9.45 5.14 12.16
CA GLY A 162 10.33 4.20 11.46
C GLY A 162 10.05 2.74 11.82
N THR A 163 11.11 1.95 11.94
CA THR A 163 11.08 0.54 12.34
C THR A 163 11.94 0.32 13.59
N GLY A 164 11.66 -0.71 14.38
CA GLY A 164 12.51 -1.06 15.51
C GLY A 164 11.91 -2.09 16.46
N LYS A 165 12.56 -2.25 17.62
CA LYS A 165 12.10 -3.10 18.73
C LYS A 165 11.78 -2.26 19.95
N THR A 166 10.63 -2.50 20.58
CA THR A 166 10.29 -1.82 21.86
C THR A 166 9.42 -2.68 22.76
N SER A 167 9.51 -2.50 24.08
CA SER A 167 8.61 -3.14 25.05
C SER A 167 7.32 -2.36 25.31
N CYS A 168 7.28 -1.07 24.94
CA CYS A 168 6.12 -0.19 25.07
C CYS A 168 6.28 1.05 24.18
N PHE A 169 5.19 1.76 23.91
CA PHE A 169 5.24 3.04 23.21
C PHE A 169 5.18 4.18 24.21
N VAL A 170 6.22 5.02 24.26
CA VAL A 170 6.27 6.20 25.13
C VAL A 170 6.08 7.45 24.27
N CYS A 171 4.98 8.15 24.48
CA CYS A 171 4.70 9.40 23.79
C CYS A 171 5.82 10.43 24.11
N PRO A 172 6.51 10.96 23.09
CA PRO A 172 7.65 11.87 23.29
C PRO A 172 7.22 13.22 23.87
N TYR A 173 5.93 13.58 23.81
CA TYR A 173 5.45 14.87 24.26
C TYR A 173 5.32 14.93 25.80
N HIS A 174 4.59 14.00 26.40
CA HIS A 174 4.28 14.04 27.84
C HIS A 174 4.59 12.73 28.57
N GLY A 175 5.20 11.74 27.91
CA GLY A 175 5.58 10.49 28.56
C GLY A 175 4.41 9.56 28.92
N TRP A 176 3.25 9.74 28.29
CA TRP A 176 2.19 8.72 28.35
C TRP A 176 2.70 7.42 27.71
N THR A 177 2.52 6.30 28.39
CA THR A 177 3.07 5.01 28.00
C THR A 177 1.95 4.04 27.67
N TYR A 178 2.02 3.46 26.48
CA TYR A 178 1.10 2.45 25.99
C TYR A 178 1.79 1.09 25.90
N GLY A 179 1.09 0.02 26.28
CA GLY A 179 1.52 -1.35 25.99
C GLY A 179 1.51 -1.64 24.50
N LEU A 180 2.13 -2.75 24.10
CA LEU A 180 2.10 -3.23 22.70
C LEU A 180 0.71 -3.74 22.28
N ASP A 181 -0.18 -3.98 23.25
CA ASP A 181 -1.61 -4.24 23.07
C ASP A 181 -2.46 -2.95 23.00
N GLY A 182 -1.81 -1.78 23.00
CA GLY A 182 -2.44 -0.47 22.92
C GLY A 182 -3.00 0.06 24.24
N THR A 183 -2.96 -0.70 25.33
CA THR A 183 -3.48 -0.26 26.63
C THR A 183 -2.67 0.90 27.20
N LEU A 184 -3.33 1.91 27.79
CA LEU A 184 -2.63 2.99 28.48
C LEU A 184 -2.12 2.49 29.84
N VAL A 185 -0.81 2.23 29.92
CA VAL A 185 -0.14 1.68 31.12
C VAL A 185 0.22 2.78 32.11
N LYS A 186 0.59 3.97 31.61
CA LYS A 186 1.02 5.09 32.44
C LYS A 186 0.56 6.41 31.85
N ALA A 187 -0.14 7.21 32.67
CA ALA A 187 -0.43 8.61 32.39
C ALA A 187 0.24 9.48 33.46
N THR A 188 1.16 10.35 33.04
CA THR A 188 1.88 11.23 33.95
C THR A 188 0.99 12.36 34.46
N ARG A 189 1.09 12.70 35.76
CA ARG A 189 0.44 13.88 36.36
C ARG A 189 -1.08 13.97 36.10
N ILE A 190 -1.78 12.83 36.12
CA ILE A 190 -3.23 12.76 35.82
C ILE A 190 -4.14 13.21 36.99
N THR A 191 -3.57 13.48 38.17
CA THR A 191 -4.32 13.93 39.35
C THR A 191 -5.07 15.23 39.06
N GLY A 192 -6.35 15.27 39.43
CA GLY A 192 -7.21 16.45 39.26
C GLY A 192 -8.02 16.49 37.95
N ILE A 193 -7.76 15.59 36.99
CA ILE A 193 -8.61 15.47 35.81
C ILE A 193 -9.97 14.87 36.22
N LYS A 194 -11.04 15.63 36.00
CA LYS A 194 -12.43 15.18 36.20
C LYS A 194 -12.96 14.51 34.93
N ASN A 195 -13.88 13.56 35.08
CA ASN A 195 -14.59 12.90 33.97
C ASN A 195 -13.66 12.23 32.94
N CYS A 196 -12.43 11.86 33.31
CA CYS A 196 -11.51 11.13 32.45
C CYS A 196 -11.44 9.67 32.87
N LYS A 197 -11.88 8.78 31.97
CA LYS A 197 -11.77 7.34 32.14
C LYS A 197 -10.47 6.86 31.49
N VAL A 198 -9.43 6.74 32.29
CA VAL A 198 -8.06 6.40 31.83
C VAL A 198 -8.03 5.08 31.04
N ASN A 199 -8.87 4.11 31.41
CA ASN A 199 -9.01 2.84 30.71
C ASN A 199 -9.63 2.96 29.30
N GLU A 200 -10.31 4.06 28.97
CA GLU A 200 -10.84 4.35 27.63
C GLU A 200 -9.84 5.15 26.76
N MET A 201 -8.67 5.49 27.30
CA MET A 201 -7.63 6.32 26.66
C MET A 201 -6.49 5.50 26.04
N GLY A 202 -6.70 4.20 25.79
CA GLY A 202 -5.79 3.35 25.01
C GLY A 202 -5.72 3.75 23.54
N LEU A 203 -4.70 3.28 22.82
CA LEU A 203 -4.57 3.52 21.38
C LEU A 203 -5.80 3.01 20.62
N VAL A 204 -6.16 3.71 19.54
CA VAL A 204 -7.29 3.30 18.70
C VAL A 204 -6.82 2.15 17.79
N PRO A 205 -7.39 0.95 17.90
CA PRO A 205 -6.95 -0.21 17.13
C PRO A 205 -7.36 -0.11 15.66
N LEU A 206 -6.60 -0.78 14.80
CA LEU A 206 -6.88 -1.04 13.39
C LEU A 206 -6.91 -2.56 13.19
N LYS A 207 -7.77 -3.07 12.31
CA LYS A 207 -7.76 -4.51 11.96
C LYS A 207 -6.48 -4.78 11.15
N VAL A 208 -5.75 -5.83 11.51
CA VAL A 208 -4.47 -6.21 10.87
C VAL A 208 -4.47 -7.68 10.54
N GLY A 209 -3.82 -8.04 9.44
CA GLY A 209 -3.76 -9.41 8.93
C GLY A 209 -2.45 -9.66 8.18
N ILE A 210 -2.15 -10.94 7.93
CA ILE A 210 -1.03 -11.35 7.09
C ILE A 210 -1.59 -12.31 6.04
N TRP A 211 -1.18 -12.12 4.80
CA TRP A 211 -1.33 -13.12 3.74
C TRP A 211 -0.01 -13.20 2.96
N GLY A 212 0.59 -14.39 2.92
CA GLY A 212 1.92 -14.56 2.35
C GLY A 212 2.97 -13.65 3.02
N PRO A 213 3.80 -12.93 2.23
CA PRO A 213 4.76 -11.98 2.77
C PRO A 213 4.14 -10.62 3.15
N PHE A 214 2.84 -10.40 2.90
CA PHE A 214 2.23 -9.07 3.04
C PHE A 214 1.56 -8.88 4.40
N VAL A 215 1.83 -7.73 5.00
CA VAL A 215 1.10 -7.24 6.18
C VAL A 215 0.03 -6.29 5.70
N LEU A 216 -1.22 -6.54 6.09
CA LEU A 216 -2.37 -5.78 5.65
C LEU A 216 -3.05 -5.09 6.84
N ILE A 217 -3.54 -3.87 6.62
CA ILE A 217 -4.44 -3.17 7.53
C ILE A 217 -5.78 -2.98 6.84
N ASN A 218 -6.86 -3.28 7.54
CA ASN A 218 -8.18 -2.82 7.13
C ASN A 218 -8.52 -1.53 7.90
N PHE A 219 -8.63 -0.45 7.15
CA PHE A 219 -8.89 0.90 7.67
C PHE A 219 -10.39 1.17 7.88
N GLU A 220 -11.26 0.24 7.46
CA GLU A 220 -12.69 0.30 7.69
C GLU A 220 -13.02 -0.18 9.10
N GLY A 221 -13.58 0.71 9.92
CA GLY A 221 -14.12 0.37 11.23
C GLY A 221 -13.40 1.06 12.40
N GLY A 222 -14.20 1.79 13.20
CA GLY A 222 -13.75 2.35 14.47
C GLY A 222 -13.72 1.31 15.59
N MET A 223 -12.81 1.51 16.56
CA MET A 223 -12.74 0.90 17.90
C MET A 223 -13.39 -0.49 18.10
N MET A 224 -13.06 -1.48 17.27
CA MET A 224 -13.39 -2.87 17.60
C MET A 224 -12.20 -3.49 18.36
N PRO A 225 -12.44 -4.15 19.51
CA PRO A 225 -11.39 -4.92 20.18
C PRO A 225 -10.84 -5.97 19.21
N GLN A 226 -9.51 -6.03 19.06
CA GLN A 226 -8.86 -7.18 18.42
C GLN A 226 -8.98 -8.38 19.36
N GLU A 227 -10.10 -9.11 19.30
CA GLU A 227 -10.09 -10.51 19.71
C GLU A 227 -9.39 -11.29 18.60
N GLY A 228 -8.37 -12.09 18.98
CA GLY A 228 -7.37 -12.71 18.12
C GLY A 228 -7.86 -12.95 16.70
N LEU A 229 -7.48 -12.05 15.78
CA LEU A 229 -7.91 -12.11 14.40
C LEU A 229 -7.33 -13.38 13.79
N ASP A 230 -8.24 -14.26 13.37
CA ASP A 230 -7.87 -15.43 12.58
C ASP A 230 -7.29 -14.94 11.25
N THR A 231 -5.96 -15.06 11.09
CA THR A 231 -5.26 -14.70 9.86
C THR A 231 -5.71 -15.55 8.68
N ASN A 232 -6.37 -16.69 8.92
CA ASN A 232 -6.77 -17.63 7.86
C ASN A 232 -7.83 -17.05 6.91
N GLY A 233 -8.61 -16.05 7.34
CA GLY A 233 -9.64 -15.42 6.49
C GLY A 233 -9.16 -14.26 5.61
N VAL A 234 -7.98 -13.70 5.90
CA VAL A 234 -7.51 -12.45 5.29
C VAL A 234 -7.32 -12.59 3.78
N GLY A 235 -6.76 -13.72 3.33
CA GLY A 235 -6.57 -14.00 1.90
C GLY A 235 -7.87 -13.99 1.12
N HIS A 236 -8.91 -14.67 1.61
CA HIS A 236 -10.21 -14.71 0.93
C HIS A 236 -10.94 -13.36 1.01
N GLU A 237 -10.87 -12.64 2.14
CA GLU A 237 -11.46 -11.29 2.25
C GLU A 237 -10.80 -10.28 1.30
N TRP A 238 -9.49 -10.42 1.07
CA TRP A 238 -8.71 -9.49 0.26
C TRP A 238 -8.73 -9.83 -1.23
N LEU A 239 -8.54 -11.10 -1.58
CA LEU A 239 -8.29 -11.58 -2.95
C LEU A 239 -9.50 -12.30 -3.56
N GLY A 240 -10.54 -12.60 -2.78
CA GLY A 240 -11.72 -13.34 -3.24
C GLY A 240 -11.35 -14.70 -3.81
N SER A 241 -11.95 -15.05 -4.95
CA SER A 241 -11.73 -16.33 -5.63
C SER A 241 -10.29 -16.53 -6.15
N THR A 242 -9.48 -15.46 -6.19
CA THR A 242 -8.10 -15.53 -6.69
C THR A 242 -7.07 -15.92 -5.65
N ALA A 243 -7.45 -16.02 -4.36
CA ALA A 243 -6.52 -16.39 -3.29
C ALA A 243 -5.79 -17.73 -3.59
N GLU A 244 -6.53 -18.75 -4.02
CA GLU A 244 -5.98 -20.06 -4.38
C GLU A 244 -5.12 -20.02 -5.65
N ILE A 245 -5.50 -19.19 -6.63
CA ILE A 245 -4.75 -19.03 -7.88
C ILE A 245 -3.38 -18.42 -7.58
N LEU A 246 -3.34 -17.35 -6.79
CA LEU A 246 -2.08 -16.69 -6.43
C LEU A 246 -1.22 -17.56 -5.53
N SER A 247 -1.84 -18.28 -4.59
CA SER A 247 -1.14 -19.26 -3.74
C SER A 247 -0.50 -20.38 -4.56
N SER A 248 -1.23 -20.95 -5.52
CA SER A 248 -0.72 -21.99 -6.41
C SER A 248 0.39 -21.51 -7.35
N ASN A 249 0.51 -20.20 -7.58
CA ASN A 249 1.63 -19.60 -8.33
C ASN A 249 2.75 -19.09 -7.39
N GLY A 250 2.73 -19.49 -6.11
CA GLY A 250 3.80 -19.27 -5.16
C GLY A 250 3.88 -17.87 -4.56
N VAL A 251 2.83 -17.07 -4.65
CA VAL A 251 2.82 -15.69 -4.13
C VAL A 251 2.87 -15.65 -2.60
N ASP A 252 2.21 -16.59 -1.93
CA ASP A 252 2.15 -16.69 -0.46
C ASP A 252 3.21 -17.64 0.14
N THR A 253 4.20 -18.03 -0.66
CA THR A 253 5.31 -18.88 -0.21
C THR A 253 6.36 -18.09 0.58
N SER A 254 7.24 -18.82 1.25
CA SER A 254 8.37 -18.27 2.03
C SER A 254 9.48 -17.72 1.13
N LEU A 255 9.18 -16.68 0.35
CA LEU A 255 10.18 -15.94 -0.42
C LEU A 255 11.06 -15.10 0.52
N VAL A 256 12.34 -14.98 0.18
CA VAL A 256 13.31 -14.16 0.89
C VAL A 256 13.19 -12.72 0.41
N TYR A 257 12.96 -11.78 1.33
CA TYR A 257 12.99 -10.36 1.02
C TYR A 257 14.40 -9.93 0.61
N VAL A 258 14.50 -9.21 -0.51
CA VAL A 258 15.74 -8.72 -1.09
C VAL A 258 15.96 -7.26 -0.71
N CYS A 259 15.08 -6.36 -1.18
CA CYS A 259 15.16 -4.93 -0.90
C CYS A 259 13.86 -4.22 -1.22
N ARG A 260 13.79 -2.94 -0.83
CA ARG A 260 12.73 -2.01 -1.18
C ARG A 260 13.31 -0.86 -2.00
N ARG A 261 12.60 -0.44 -3.05
CA ARG A 261 12.84 0.81 -3.78
C ARG A 261 11.59 1.67 -3.76
N VAL A 262 11.77 2.98 -3.69
CA VAL A 262 10.66 3.92 -3.55
C VAL A 262 10.82 5.03 -4.56
N TYR A 263 9.83 5.18 -5.43
CA TYR A 263 9.81 6.20 -6.47
C TYR A 263 8.70 7.19 -6.19
N THR A 264 8.96 8.46 -6.44
CA THR A 264 7.92 9.50 -6.37
C THR A 264 7.66 10.00 -7.78
N LEU A 265 6.42 9.84 -8.25
CA LEU A 265 6.02 10.15 -9.60
C LEU A 265 5.18 11.43 -9.61
N GLU A 266 5.40 12.27 -10.63
CA GLU A 266 4.60 13.47 -10.92
C GLU A 266 3.39 13.11 -11.77
N CYS A 267 2.59 12.16 -11.29
CA CYS A 267 1.33 11.77 -11.89
C CYS A 267 0.30 11.39 -10.82
N ASN A 268 -0.98 11.43 -11.18
CA ASN A 268 -2.03 10.83 -10.38
C ASN A 268 -1.76 9.33 -10.19
N TRP A 269 -2.16 8.76 -9.05
CA TRP A 269 -1.95 7.34 -8.75
C TRP A 269 -2.59 6.41 -9.80
N LYS A 270 -3.73 6.80 -10.35
CA LYS A 270 -4.45 6.04 -11.38
C LYS A 270 -3.66 5.93 -12.67
N VAL A 271 -2.88 6.94 -13.05
CA VAL A 271 -2.05 6.90 -14.27
C VAL A 271 -1.07 5.73 -14.23
N PHE A 272 -0.46 5.47 -13.08
CA PHE A 272 0.44 4.32 -12.93
C PHE A 272 -0.33 2.98 -12.92
N CYS A 273 -1.54 2.96 -12.36
CA CYS A 273 -2.41 1.79 -12.45
C CYS A 273 -2.84 1.51 -13.90
N ASP A 274 -3.22 2.53 -14.64
CA ASP A 274 -3.60 2.43 -16.06
C ASP A 274 -2.43 1.90 -16.88
N ASN A 275 -1.23 2.44 -16.68
CA ASN A 275 0.00 1.94 -17.32
C ASN A 275 0.21 0.43 -17.11
N TYR A 276 -0.06 -0.08 -15.91
CA TYR A 276 0.08 -1.50 -15.60
C TYR A 276 -1.03 -2.37 -16.21
N LEU A 277 -2.22 -1.81 -16.44
CA LEU A 277 -3.46 -2.54 -16.75
C LEU A 277 -3.80 -2.61 -18.24
N ASP A 278 -2.88 -2.16 -19.10
CA ASP A 278 -3.10 -2.05 -20.54
C ASP A 278 -2.95 -3.38 -21.32
N GLY A 279 -2.77 -4.51 -20.63
CA GLY A 279 -2.62 -5.81 -21.28
C GLY A 279 -1.27 -6.01 -21.97
N GLY A 280 -0.24 -5.25 -21.58
CA GLY A 280 1.07 -5.29 -22.21
C GLY A 280 1.13 -4.51 -23.52
N TYR A 281 0.17 -3.61 -23.78
CA TYR A 281 0.04 -2.90 -25.05
C TYR A 281 1.19 -1.92 -25.31
N HIS A 282 1.68 -1.22 -24.28
CA HIS A 282 2.83 -0.32 -24.36
C HIS A 282 4.18 -1.06 -24.39
N VAL A 283 4.25 -2.29 -23.84
CA VAL A 283 5.49 -3.03 -23.60
C VAL A 283 6.40 -3.14 -24.84
N PRO A 284 5.91 -3.46 -26.05
CA PRO A 284 6.76 -3.58 -27.24
C PRO A 284 7.40 -2.26 -27.67
N TYR A 285 6.75 -1.13 -27.34
CA TYR A 285 7.16 0.20 -27.76
C TYR A 285 8.04 0.87 -26.71
N ALA A 286 7.66 0.76 -25.44
CA ALA A 286 8.30 1.39 -24.30
C ALA A 286 9.47 0.56 -23.75
N HIS A 287 9.27 -0.75 -23.58
CA HIS A 287 10.18 -1.62 -22.84
C HIS A 287 10.83 -2.66 -23.75
N ARG A 288 11.63 -2.21 -24.72
CA ARG A 288 12.31 -3.11 -25.68
C ARG A 288 13.11 -4.22 -24.99
N GLY A 289 13.68 -3.94 -23.81
CA GLY A 289 14.38 -4.94 -23.00
C GLY A 289 13.44 -6.03 -22.47
N LEU A 290 12.36 -5.64 -21.81
CA LEU A 290 11.37 -6.59 -21.27
C LEU A 290 10.67 -7.38 -22.39
N ALA A 291 10.26 -6.69 -23.46
CA ALA A 291 9.57 -7.29 -24.59
C ALA A 291 10.39 -8.43 -25.24
N SER A 292 11.71 -8.32 -25.25
CA SER A 292 12.60 -9.33 -25.82
C SER A 292 12.61 -10.66 -25.04
N GLY A 293 12.21 -10.65 -23.77
CA GLY A 293 12.14 -11.85 -22.91
C GLY A 293 10.75 -12.50 -22.82
N LEU A 294 9.74 -11.89 -23.45
CA LEU A 294 8.34 -12.31 -23.37
C LEU A 294 7.80 -12.82 -24.70
N GLN A 295 6.95 -13.83 -24.65
CA GLN A 295 6.16 -14.33 -25.79
C GLN A 295 4.85 -13.54 -25.89
N LEU A 296 4.90 -12.33 -26.44
CA LEU A 296 3.76 -11.39 -26.44
C LEU A 296 2.49 -11.95 -27.08
N ASP A 297 2.59 -12.84 -28.06
CA ASP A 297 1.42 -13.49 -28.68
C ASP A 297 0.68 -14.45 -27.73
N SER A 298 1.29 -14.81 -26.60
CA SER A 298 0.68 -15.64 -25.54
C SER A 298 0.04 -14.82 -24.41
N TYR A 299 0.09 -13.49 -24.50
CA TYR A 299 -0.44 -12.61 -23.45
C TYR A 299 -1.94 -12.82 -23.29
N SER A 300 -2.37 -12.97 -22.03
CA SER A 300 -3.78 -13.18 -21.70
C SER A 300 -4.14 -12.49 -20.41
N THR A 301 -5.38 -12.01 -20.33
CA THR A 301 -5.90 -11.29 -19.18
C THR A 301 -7.19 -11.94 -18.71
N LYS A 302 -7.29 -12.22 -17.41
CA LYS A 302 -8.50 -12.71 -16.76
C LYS A 302 -8.91 -11.74 -15.66
N MET A 303 -10.18 -11.37 -15.67
CA MET A 303 -10.78 -10.49 -14.67
C MET A 303 -11.56 -11.34 -13.66
N TYR A 304 -11.39 -11.02 -12.40
CA TYR A 304 -12.11 -11.57 -11.25
C TYR A 304 -12.74 -10.39 -10.49
N GLU A 305 -13.25 -10.64 -9.27
CA GLU A 305 -14.04 -9.64 -8.53
C GLU A 305 -13.27 -8.34 -8.30
N LYS A 306 -12.19 -8.39 -7.52
CA LYS A 306 -11.33 -7.23 -7.23
C LYS A 306 -9.91 -7.38 -7.78
N VAL A 307 -9.69 -8.42 -8.58
CA VAL A 307 -8.36 -8.81 -9.05
C VAL A 307 -8.42 -9.03 -10.55
N SER A 308 -7.40 -8.56 -11.27
CA SER A 308 -7.15 -8.98 -12.65
C SER A 308 -5.78 -9.64 -12.74
N ILE A 309 -5.71 -10.77 -13.43
CA ILE A 309 -4.47 -11.53 -13.61
C ILE A 309 -4.14 -11.55 -15.10
N GLN A 310 -2.99 -10.96 -15.42
CA GLN A 310 -2.36 -11.04 -16.72
C GLN A 310 -1.30 -12.14 -16.70
N SER A 311 -1.11 -12.85 -17.80
CA SER A 311 -0.14 -13.93 -17.92
C SER A 311 0.49 -13.96 -19.30
N CYS A 312 1.79 -14.19 -19.35
CA CYS A 312 2.57 -14.28 -20.58
C CYS A 312 3.61 -15.40 -20.44
N GLY A 313 3.84 -16.15 -21.53
CA GLY A 313 4.98 -17.06 -21.62
C GLY A 313 6.31 -16.30 -21.62
N GLY A 314 7.33 -16.86 -20.98
CA GLY A 314 8.71 -16.38 -21.07
C GLY A 314 9.52 -17.23 -22.05
N ASN A 315 10.67 -16.73 -22.50
CA ASN A 315 11.50 -17.41 -23.49
C ASN A 315 12.37 -18.54 -22.92
N THR A 316 12.56 -18.60 -21.60
CA THR A 316 13.46 -19.55 -20.94
C THR A 316 12.71 -20.82 -20.53
N GLN A 317 13.08 -21.97 -21.12
CA GLN A 317 12.59 -23.27 -20.66
C GLN A 317 13.25 -23.64 -19.31
N ALA A 318 12.50 -24.30 -18.43
CA ALA A 318 12.95 -24.70 -17.08
C ALA A 318 14.18 -25.66 -17.05
N CYS A 319 14.77 -26.00 -18.21
CA CYS A 319 15.90 -26.91 -18.36
C CYS A 319 17.25 -26.23 -18.69
N GLU A 320 17.30 -24.92 -18.92
CA GLU A 320 18.57 -24.23 -19.21
C GLU A 320 19.21 -23.67 -17.94
N GLN A 321 20.52 -23.91 -17.77
CA GLN A 321 21.30 -23.56 -16.57
C GLN A 321 21.52 -22.04 -16.37
N GLU A 322 21.01 -21.21 -17.28
CA GLU A 322 20.95 -19.75 -17.11
C GLU A 322 19.54 -19.34 -16.68
N PHE A 323 19.33 -19.22 -15.36
CA PHE A 323 18.07 -18.68 -14.84
C PHE A 323 17.95 -17.20 -15.22
N ASP A 324 17.20 -16.90 -16.29
CA ASP A 324 16.64 -15.57 -16.50
C ASP A 324 15.51 -15.34 -15.50
N ARG A 325 15.39 -14.12 -14.95
CA ARG A 325 14.41 -13.79 -13.91
C ARG A 325 12.98 -14.05 -14.38
N LEU A 326 12.72 -13.86 -15.67
CA LEU A 326 11.40 -14.02 -16.30
C LEU A 326 10.89 -15.48 -16.25
N GLY A 327 11.81 -16.45 -16.28
CA GLY A 327 11.48 -17.87 -16.29
C GLY A 327 10.60 -18.27 -17.49
N SER A 328 9.81 -19.34 -17.33
CA SER A 328 8.93 -19.87 -18.38
C SER A 328 7.55 -19.21 -18.44
N LYS A 329 7.16 -18.50 -17.38
CA LYS A 329 5.85 -17.84 -17.25
C LYS A 329 5.98 -16.62 -16.34
N ALA A 330 5.43 -15.51 -16.80
CA ALA A 330 5.18 -14.31 -16.00
C ALA A 330 3.69 -14.23 -15.64
N LEU A 331 3.41 -13.86 -14.40
CA LEU A 331 2.08 -13.60 -13.88
C LEU A 331 2.05 -12.19 -13.25
N TYR A 332 1.09 -11.38 -13.67
CA TYR A 332 0.92 -10.00 -13.24
C TYR A 332 -0.48 -9.87 -12.64
N ALA A 333 -0.58 -9.79 -11.31
CA ALA A 333 -1.85 -9.64 -10.62
C ALA A 333 -2.01 -8.20 -10.13
N PHE A 334 -3.06 -7.52 -10.59
CA PHE A 334 -3.50 -6.26 -10.00
C PHE A 334 -4.60 -6.57 -8.98
N VAL A 335 -4.36 -6.18 -7.73
CA VAL A 335 -5.32 -6.24 -6.63
C VAL A 335 -5.82 -4.83 -6.38
N TYR A 336 -7.11 -4.62 -6.66
CA TYR A 336 -7.76 -3.33 -6.46
C TYR A 336 -7.64 -2.86 -5.00
N PRO A 337 -7.33 -1.57 -4.76
CA PRO A 337 -7.29 -0.50 -5.75
C PRO A 337 -5.92 -0.22 -6.37
N ASN A 338 -4.82 -0.65 -5.76
CA ASN A 338 -3.53 0.02 -5.97
C ASN A 338 -2.30 -0.88 -5.75
N PHE A 339 -2.47 -2.20 -5.80
CA PHE A 339 -1.41 -3.14 -5.51
C PHE A 339 -1.18 -4.11 -6.67
N MET A 340 0.07 -4.24 -7.10
CA MET A 340 0.47 -5.15 -8.15
C MET A 340 1.40 -6.23 -7.58
N ILE A 341 1.27 -7.46 -8.08
CA ILE A 341 2.14 -8.58 -7.76
C ILE A 341 2.63 -9.16 -9.09
N ASN A 342 3.94 -9.10 -9.30
CA ASN A 342 4.61 -9.58 -10.50
C ASN A 342 5.45 -10.80 -10.13
N ARG A 343 5.02 -11.98 -10.60
CA ARG A 343 5.67 -13.25 -10.32
C ARG A 343 6.34 -13.79 -11.58
N TYR A 344 7.64 -13.98 -11.51
CA TYR A 344 8.48 -14.45 -12.61
C TYR A 344 9.37 -15.60 -12.11
N GLY A 345 9.30 -16.81 -12.65
CA GLY A 345 10.25 -17.89 -12.30
C GLY A 345 10.57 -18.00 -10.78
N PRO A 346 11.79 -17.65 -10.30
CA PRO A 346 12.15 -17.55 -8.88
C PRO A 346 12.03 -16.15 -8.23
N TRP A 347 11.74 -15.11 -9.02
CA TRP A 347 11.67 -13.70 -8.63
C TRP A 347 10.22 -13.22 -8.42
N MET A 348 10.02 -12.35 -7.45
CA MET A 348 8.76 -11.62 -7.30
C MET A 348 9.04 -10.16 -6.97
N ASP A 349 8.34 -9.26 -7.61
CA ASP A 349 8.26 -7.86 -7.16
C ASP A 349 6.81 -7.43 -7.03
N THR A 350 6.58 -6.43 -6.19
CA THR A 350 5.27 -5.83 -5.99
C THR A 350 5.32 -4.34 -6.20
N ASN A 351 4.20 -3.75 -6.61
CA ASN A 351 4.09 -2.30 -6.81
C ASN A 351 2.94 -1.80 -5.94
N LEU A 352 3.23 -1.05 -4.88
CA LEU A 352 2.21 -0.41 -4.06
C LEU A 352 2.15 1.09 -4.41
N VAL A 353 1.04 1.52 -5.00
CA VAL A 353 0.83 2.90 -5.43
C VAL A 353 0.08 3.68 -4.35
N LEU A 354 0.74 4.66 -3.73
CA LEU A 354 0.18 5.49 -2.66
C LEU A 354 -0.03 6.92 -3.17
N PRO A 355 -1.24 7.49 -3.10
CA PRO A 355 -1.45 8.83 -3.59
C PRO A 355 -0.93 9.87 -2.59
N LEU A 356 -0.08 10.79 -3.08
CA LEU A 356 0.49 11.90 -2.32
C LEU A 356 -0.22 13.24 -2.60
N GLY A 357 -1.21 13.23 -3.48
CA GLY A 357 -2.02 14.36 -3.91
C GLY A 357 -2.74 14.03 -5.22
N PRO A 358 -3.43 15.01 -5.83
CA PRO A 358 -4.17 14.79 -7.08
C PRO A 358 -3.26 14.49 -8.28
N GLN A 359 -2.00 14.93 -8.27
CA GLN A 359 -1.08 14.80 -9.42
C GLN A 359 0.28 14.26 -8.99
N ARG A 360 0.33 13.55 -7.86
CA ARG A 360 1.55 12.98 -7.32
C ARG A 360 1.26 11.69 -6.59
N CYS A 361 2.05 10.66 -6.86
CA CYS A 361 1.99 9.40 -6.13
C CYS A 361 3.39 8.93 -5.73
N GLN A 362 3.42 7.95 -4.84
CA GLN A 362 4.61 7.20 -4.49
C GLN A 362 4.36 5.75 -4.89
N VAL A 363 5.32 5.14 -5.58
CA VAL A 363 5.28 3.71 -5.90
C VAL A 363 6.37 3.02 -5.11
N ILE A 364 5.96 2.07 -4.27
CA ILE A 364 6.86 1.27 -3.45
C ILE A 364 7.03 -0.09 -4.11
N PHE A 365 8.27 -0.43 -4.42
CA PHE A 365 8.68 -1.73 -4.91
C PHE A 365 9.30 -2.55 -3.79
N ASP A 366 8.73 -3.72 -3.50
CA ASP A 366 9.38 -4.73 -2.66
C ASP A 366 9.78 -5.92 -3.53
N TYR A 367 11.03 -6.34 -3.39
CA TYR A 367 11.61 -7.44 -4.16
C TYR A 367 11.81 -8.66 -3.28
N PHE A 368 11.43 -9.83 -3.80
CA PHE A 368 11.51 -11.11 -3.13
C PHE A 368 12.09 -12.17 -4.07
N LEU A 369 12.76 -13.16 -3.50
CA LEU A 369 13.48 -14.20 -4.23
C LEU A 369 13.30 -15.56 -3.56
N ASP A 370 13.19 -16.60 -4.36
CA ASP A 370 13.26 -17.98 -3.90
C ASP A 370 14.55 -18.23 -3.07
N ALA A 371 14.39 -18.88 -1.91
CA ALA A 371 15.50 -19.13 -0.99
C ALA A 371 16.67 -19.91 -1.63
N SER A 372 16.42 -20.67 -2.70
CA SER A 372 17.45 -21.39 -3.45
C SER A 372 18.47 -20.48 -4.16
N LEU A 373 18.10 -19.23 -4.46
CA LEU A 373 18.95 -18.26 -5.17
C LEU A 373 19.39 -17.10 -4.28
N LYS A 374 19.08 -17.12 -2.98
CA LYS A 374 19.36 -15.99 -2.06
C LYS A 374 20.82 -15.56 -2.00
N ASP A 375 21.75 -16.49 -2.25
CA ASP A 375 23.20 -16.25 -2.18
C ASP A 375 23.79 -15.91 -3.57
N ASP A 376 22.99 -15.94 -4.63
CA ASP A 376 23.40 -15.56 -5.99
C ASP A 376 23.33 -14.03 -6.17
N SER A 377 24.40 -13.38 -5.72
CA SER A 377 24.52 -11.92 -5.80
C SER A 377 24.54 -11.40 -7.24
N ALA A 378 24.97 -12.21 -8.22
CA ALA A 378 25.02 -11.79 -9.62
C ALA A 378 23.61 -11.78 -10.23
N PHE A 379 22.81 -12.83 -9.97
CA PHE A 379 21.40 -12.89 -10.35
C PHE A 379 20.58 -11.76 -9.71
N ILE A 380 20.75 -11.53 -8.41
CA ILE A 380 20.04 -10.45 -7.69
C ILE A 380 20.35 -9.09 -8.30
N ARG A 381 21.65 -8.79 -8.49
CA ARG A 381 22.08 -7.49 -9.05
C ARG A 381 21.51 -7.28 -10.46
N LYS A 382 21.62 -8.27 -11.34
CA LYS A 382 21.09 -8.18 -12.71
C LYS A 382 19.56 -7.98 -12.71
N SER A 383 18.83 -8.75 -11.89
CA SER A 383 17.38 -8.64 -11.80
C SER A 383 16.91 -7.26 -11.32
N LEU A 384 17.65 -6.69 -10.36
CA LEU A 384 17.40 -5.33 -9.88
C LEU A 384 17.77 -4.24 -10.89
N GLU A 385 18.80 -4.43 -11.71
CA GLU A 385 19.17 -3.52 -12.81
C GLU A 385 18.11 -3.53 -13.92
N ASP A 386 17.64 -4.72 -14.31
CA ASP A 386 16.57 -4.88 -15.31
C ASP A 386 15.25 -4.26 -14.83
N SER A 387 14.95 -4.42 -13.53
CA SER A 387 13.76 -3.81 -12.92
C SER A 387 13.86 -2.29 -12.89
N GLU A 388 15.02 -1.73 -12.50
CA GLU A 388 15.24 -0.27 -12.47
C GLU A 388 14.97 0.37 -13.82
N LYS A 389 15.48 -0.23 -14.89
CA LYS A 389 15.34 0.30 -16.24
C LYS A 389 13.88 0.42 -16.67
N VAL A 390 13.08 -0.61 -16.39
CA VAL A 390 11.63 -0.58 -16.67
C VAL A 390 10.96 0.53 -15.87
N GLN A 391 11.33 0.71 -14.58
CA GLN A 391 10.76 1.77 -13.76
C GLN A 391 11.12 3.17 -14.25
N GLU A 392 12.36 3.41 -14.68
CA GLU A 392 12.75 4.70 -15.27
C GLU A 392 11.93 5.01 -16.54
N GLU A 393 11.70 4.00 -17.38
CA GLU A 393 10.88 4.12 -18.59
C GLU A 393 9.41 4.48 -18.23
N ASP A 394 8.81 3.77 -17.27
CA ASP A 394 7.43 4.01 -16.80
C ASP A 394 7.24 5.38 -16.12
N ILE A 395 8.22 5.84 -15.34
CA ILE A 395 8.19 7.16 -14.68
C ILE A 395 8.08 8.27 -15.73
N ILE A 396 8.84 8.15 -16.82
CA ILE A 396 8.83 9.14 -17.92
C ILE A 396 7.47 9.14 -18.62
N LEU A 397 6.92 7.96 -18.92
CA LEU A 397 5.63 7.82 -19.58
C LEU A 397 4.48 8.37 -18.72
N CYS A 398 4.41 7.96 -17.45
CA CYS A 398 3.35 8.39 -16.55
C CYS A 398 3.35 9.91 -16.33
N LYS A 399 4.53 10.53 -16.23
CA LYS A 399 4.66 11.99 -16.14
C LYS A 399 4.15 12.68 -17.42
N ALA A 400 4.51 12.16 -18.59
CA ALA A 400 4.04 12.72 -19.86
C ALA A 400 2.52 12.58 -20.03
N VAL A 401 1.94 11.44 -19.62
CA VAL A 401 0.49 11.22 -19.62
C VAL A 401 -0.20 12.22 -18.70
N GLN A 402 0.30 12.44 -17.49
CA GLN A 402 -0.25 13.45 -16.58
C GLN A 402 -0.25 14.85 -17.20
N GLN A 403 0.84 15.27 -17.84
CA GLN A 403 0.91 16.55 -18.55
C GLN A 403 -0.09 16.64 -19.70
N GLY A 404 -0.32 15.53 -20.40
CA GLY A 404 -1.33 15.42 -21.46
C GLY A 404 -2.76 15.56 -20.92
N LEU A 405 -3.06 14.92 -19.78
CA LEU A 405 -4.37 15.00 -19.10
C LEU A 405 -4.72 16.41 -18.64
N GLU A 406 -3.72 17.27 -18.39
CA GLU A 406 -3.91 18.67 -18.00
C GLU A 406 -4.12 19.61 -19.20
N SER A 407 -3.90 19.11 -20.42
CA SER A 407 -4.10 19.90 -21.64
C SER A 407 -5.59 20.09 -21.91
N PRO A 408 -6.05 21.32 -22.20
CA PRO A 408 -7.43 21.56 -22.64
C PRO A 408 -7.84 20.83 -23.93
N ALA A 409 -6.88 20.22 -24.64
CA ALA A 409 -7.11 19.44 -25.84
C ALA A 409 -7.57 18.00 -25.56
N TYR A 410 -7.48 17.52 -24.32
CA TYR A 410 -7.84 16.15 -23.95
C TYR A 410 -8.92 16.13 -22.86
N GLU A 411 -9.95 15.30 -23.08
CA GLU A 411 -11.04 15.09 -22.12
C GLU A 411 -11.17 13.61 -21.77
N VAL A 412 -11.28 12.75 -22.80
CA VAL A 412 -11.40 11.30 -22.65
C VAL A 412 -10.66 10.57 -23.78
N GLY A 413 -10.28 9.31 -23.51
CA GLY A 413 -9.73 8.37 -24.47
C GLY A 413 -10.70 7.23 -24.81
N ARG A 414 -10.21 6.28 -25.62
CA ARG A 414 -10.90 5.03 -25.96
C ARG A 414 -10.06 3.86 -25.48
N TYR A 415 -10.72 2.81 -25.00
CA TYR A 415 -10.04 1.56 -24.73
C TYR A 415 -9.80 0.78 -26.03
N SER A 416 -8.74 -0.01 -26.05
CA SER A 416 -8.51 -1.11 -26.97
C SER A 416 -9.11 -2.38 -26.36
N PRO A 417 -10.28 -2.86 -26.84
CA PRO A 417 -11.06 -3.91 -26.15
C PRO A 417 -10.34 -5.22 -25.94
N THR A 418 -9.39 -5.55 -26.82
CA THR A 418 -8.67 -6.83 -26.78
C THR A 418 -7.54 -6.88 -25.78
N VAL A 419 -7.07 -5.73 -25.26
CA VAL A 419 -5.90 -5.67 -24.37
C VAL A 419 -6.16 -4.86 -23.09
N GLU A 420 -6.92 -3.76 -23.15
CA GLU A 420 -7.16 -2.85 -22.02
C GLU A 420 -8.40 -3.23 -21.18
N MET A 421 -8.84 -4.48 -21.24
CA MET A 421 -10.02 -4.95 -20.50
C MET A 421 -9.86 -4.85 -18.97
N ALA A 422 -8.65 -5.07 -18.45
CA ALA A 422 -8.38 -4.94 -17.03
C ALA A 422 -8.39 -3.46 -16.57
N MET A 423 -7.94 -2.53 -17.42
CA MET A 423 -8.03 -1.09 -17.17
C MET A 423 -9.50 -0.63 -17.10
N HIS A 424 -10.33 -1.04 -18.06
CA HIS A 424 -11.76 -0.75 -18.00
C HIS A 424 -12.42 -1.34 -16.75
N HIS A 425 -12.08 -2.58 -16.39
CA HIS A 425 -12.57 -3.21 -15.16
C HIS A 425 -12.17 -2.43 -13.89
N PHE A 426 -10.93 -1.97 -13.81
CA PHE A 426 -10.45 -1.09 -12.73
C PHE A 426 -11.29 0.19 -12.63
N HIS A 427 -11.56 0.86 -13.75
CA HIS A 427 -12.39 2.07 -13.77
C HIS A 427 -13.84 1.80 -13.33
N CYS A 428 -14.41 0.65 -13.69
CA CYS A 428 -15.73 0.23 -13.22
C CYS A 428 -15.78 0.01 -11.69
N LEU A 429 -14.77 -0.68 -11.12
CA LEU A 429 -14.66 -0.87 -9.67
C LEU A 429 -14.47 0.47 -8.94
N LEU A 430 -13.63 1.35 -9.50
CA LEU A 430 -13.42 2.69 -8.96
C LEU A 430 -14.72 3.49 -8.95
N HIS A 431 -15.45 3.51 -10.07
CA HIS A 431 -16.77 4.15 -10.14
C HIS A 431 -17.75 3.60 -9.10
N GLU A 432 -17.79 2.27 -8.92
CA GLU A 432 -18.65 1.63 -7.93
C GLU A 432 -18.37 2.17 -6.52
N ASN A 433 -17.10 2.17 -6.09
CA ASN A 433 -16.67 2.70 -4.80
C ASN A 433 -17.04 4.17 -4.63
N LEU A 434 -16.73 5.00 -5.63
CA LEU A 434 -17.01 6.45 -5.59
C LEU A 434 -18.51 6.76 -5.58
N SER A 435 -19.33 5.86 -6.12
CA SER A 435 -20.79 6.01 -6.14
C SER A 435 -21.47 5.66 -4.82
N HIS A 436 -20.83 4.90 -3.92
CA HIS A 436 -21.44 4.45 -2.67
C HIS A 436 -21.93 5.61 -1.79
N THR A 437 -21.19 6.72 -1.74
CA THR A 437 -21.53 7.93 -0.97
C THR A 437 -22.90 8.50 -1.35
N PHE A 438 -23.30 8.36 -2.63
CA PHE A 438 -24.52 8.95 -3.17
C PHE A 438 -25.73 8.00 -3.16
N ARG A 439 -25.51 6.71 -2.88
CA ARG A 439 -26.58 5.70 -2.81
C ARG A 439 -27.32 5.74 -1.47
N SER A 440 -26.68 6.19 -0.39
CA SER A 440 -27.31 6.29 0.95
C SER A 440 -28.21 7.52 1.14
N SER A 441 -28.48 8.30 0.09
CA SER A 441 -29.29 9.53 0.13
C SER A 441 -30.69 9.36 -0.49
N ARG A 442 -31.14 8.13 -0.75
CA ARG A 442 -32.46 7.82 -1.32
C ARG A 442 -33.36 7.10 -0.34
#